data_AF-A0A7R8H9A1-F1
#
_entry.id   AF-A0A7R8H9A1-F1
#
_cell.length_a   1.000
_cell.length_b   1.000
_cell.length_c   1.000
_cell.angle_alpha   90.00
_cell.angle_beta   90.00
_cell.angle_gamma   90.00
#
_symmetry.space_group_name_H-M   'P 1'
#
loop_
_entity.id
_entity.type
_entity.pdbx_description
1 polymer ?
#
loop_
_entity_poly.entity_id
_entity_poly.type
_entity_poly.pdbx_seq_one_letter_code
_entity_poly.pdbx_strand_id
1 'polypeptide(L)'
;MTSAAMRKSKCKFTDELKKNPCFRLSRYALEDECMIYNAGTYVLVANKGGSDLEARMHSAKHKTAARGESSSSKVRNFFVIKADTFVTAAEGTSVFHIVKHHNSYISMDCTSGLLRKILPDSVTAHKISSARIETEVIVNAVIALHSVAVGLEALEQIPYCGVSWS
;
A
#
# COMPACT_ATOMS: atom_id res chain seq x y z
N MET A 1 -60.34 19.22 -18.95
CA MET A 1 -59.69 17.90 -19.12
C MET A 1 -58.33 17.98 -18.45
N THR A 2 -58.13 17.14 -17.43
CA THR A 2 -56.98 17.10 -16.51
C THR A 2 -55.68 16.71 -17.22
N SER A 3 -54.62 17.52 -17.05
CA SER A 3 -53.25 17.19 -17.46
C SER A 3 -52.69 16.08 -16.58
N ALA A 4 -52.39 14.92 -17.17
CA ALA A 4 -51.72 13.84 -16.47
C ALA A 4 -50.24 14.18 -16.28
N ALA A 5 -49.82 14.44 -15.05
CA ALA A 5 -48.41 14.55 -14.70
C ALA A 5 -47.71 13.20 -14.98
N MET A 6 -46.79 13.21 -15.94
CA MET A 6 -46.02 12.02 -16.32
C MET A 6 -45.14 11.57 -15.14
N ARG A 7 -45.42 10.40 -14.56
CA ARG A 7 -44.58 9.79 -13.51
C ARG A 7 -43.21 9.47 -14.11
N LYS A 8 -42.16 10.20 -13.71
CA LYS A 8 -40.78 9.90 -14.09
C LYS A 8 -40.41 8.51 -13.55
N SER A 9 -40.05 7.57 -14.43
CA SER A 9 -39.54 6.26 -14.03
C SER A 9 -38.17 6.42 -13.36
N LYS A 10 -37.91 5.64 -12.32
CA LYS A 10 -36.62 5.67 -11.63
C LYS A 10 -35.52 5.18 -12.57
N CYS A 11 -34.44 5.94 -12.70
CA CYS A 11 -33.29 5.57 -13.51
C CYS A 11 -32.53 4.40 -12.85
N LYS A 12 -31.99 3.48 -13.66
CA LYS A 12 -31.16 2.35 -13.20
C LYS A 12 -29.74 2.54 -13.71
N PHE A 13 -28.77 2.03 -12.98
CA PHE A 13 -27.38 2.07 -13.44
C PHE A 13 -27.19 1.15 -14.65
N THR A 14 -26.83 1.74 -15.79
CA THR A 14 -26.62 1.03 -17.06
C THR A 14 -25.13 0.87 -17.36
N ASP A 15 -24.79 0.01 -18.32
CA ASP A 15 -23.40 -0.20 -18.76
C ASP A 15 -22.74 1.07 -19.32
N GLU A 16 -23.53 2.05 -19.77
CA GLU A 16 -23.03 3.35 -20.19
C GLU A 16 -22.50 4.20 -19.02
N LEU A 17 -23.11 4.06 -17.84
CA LEU A 17 -22.67 4.75 -16.62
C LEU A 17 -21.46 4.06 -15.96
N LYS A 18 -21.18 2.80 -16.30
CA LYS A 18 -19.94 2.08 -15.93
C LYS A 18 -18.69 2.66 -16.59
N LYS A 19 -18.83 3.55 -17.59
CA LYS A 19 -17.70 4.25 -18.20
C LYS A 19 -16.94 5.13 -17.20
N ASN A 20 -17.56 5.49 -16.08
CA ASN A 20 -16.90 6.21 -14.99
C ASN A 20 -16.18 5.23 -14.04
N PRO A 21 -14.83 5.14 -14.06
CA PRO A 21 -14.07 4.06 -13.43
C PRO A 21 -14.11 4.07 -11.89
N CYS A 22 -14.58 5.15 -11.28
CA CYS A 22 -14.62 5.32 -9.82
C CYS A 22 -15.96 4.89 -9.18
N PHE A 23 -16.91 4.40 -9.97
CA PHE A 23 -18.21 3.94 -9.48
C PHE A 23 -18.42 2.46 -9.74
N ARG A 24 -18.99 1.78 -8.74
CA ARG A 24 -19.39 0.38 -8.83
C ARG A 24 -20.86 0.26 -8.45
N LEU A 25 -21.55 -0.66 -9.12
CA LEU A 25 -22.93 -1.01 -8.78
C LEU A 25 -23.01 -1.43 -7.30
N SER A 26 -23.89 -0.80 -6.53
CA SER A 26 -24.18 -1.22 -5.15
C SER A 26 -24.97 -2.54 -5.15
N ARG A 27 -25.17 -3.13 -3.97
CA ARG A 27 -26.02 -4.31 -3.76
C ARG A 27 -27.48 -4.08 -4.18
N TYR A 28 -27.91 -2.82 -4.34
CA TYR A 28 -29.24 -2.43 -4.80
C TYR A 28 -29.15 -1.68 -6.14
N ALA A 29 -29.94 -2.10 -7.14
CA ALA A 29 -29.87 -1.63 -8.53
C ALA A 29 -30.24 -0.15 -8.78
N LEU A 30 -30.48 0.62 -7.71
CA LEU A 30 -30.86 2.04 -7.73
C LEU A 30 -29.80 2.94 -7.06
N GLU A 31 -28.74 2.33 -6.54
CA GLU A 31 -27.69 2.97 -5.78
C GLU A 31 -26.31 2.57 -6.32
N ASP A 32 -25.38 3.51 -6.35
CA ASP A 32 -24.00 3.27 -6.78
C ASP A 32 -23.00 3.72 -5.73
N GLU A 33 -21.92 2.96 -5.57
CA GLU A 33 -20.86 3.24 -4.59
C GLU A 33 -19.68 3.92 -5.28
N CYS A 34 -19.20 5.03 -4.70
CA CYS A 34 -17.97 5.69 -5.13
C CYS A 34 -16.77 5.10 -4.39
N MET A 35 -15.85 4.48 -5.12
CA MET A 35 -14.69 3.78 -4.56
C MET A 35 -13.57 4.72 -4.06
N ILE A 36 -13.66 6.02 -4.38
CA ILE A 36 -12.66 7.03 -3.99
C ILE A 36 -12.93 7.58 -2.58
N TYR A 37 -14.16 7.50 -2.11
CA TYR A 37 -14.51 7.85 -0.73
C TYR A 37 -14.24 6.66 0.20
N ASN A 38 -14.22 6.89 1.52
CA ASN A 38 -14.29 5.79 2.49
C ASN A 38 -15.48 4.88 2.13
N ALA A 39 -15.25 3.57 2.10
CA ALA A 39 -16.27 2.58 1.73
C ALA A 39 -17.61 2.83 2.47
N GLY A 40 -18.74 2.76 1.75
CA GLY A 40 -20.08 2.87 2.34
C GLY A 40 -20.87 4.18 2.10
N THR A 41 -20.50 5.02 1.13
CA THR A 41 -21.34 6.19 0.75
C THR A 41 -21.95 6.02 -0.64
N TYR A 42 -23.27 5.83 -0.68
CA TYR A 42 -24.05 5.51 -1.88
C TYR A 42 -24.57 6.77 -2.61
N VAL A 43 -24.65 6.73 -3.94
CA VAL A 43 -25.33 7.71 -4.81
C VAL A 43 -26.65 7.10 -5.24
N LEU A 44 -27.75 7.77 -4.98
CA LEU A 44 -29.04 7.39 -5.53
C LEU A 44 -29.15 7.88 -6.97
N VAL A 45 -28.92 7.00 -7.94
CA VAL A 45 -29.03 7.30 -9.38
C VAL A 45 -30.49 7.28 -9.84
N ALA A 46 -31.40 6.80 -9.00
CA ALA A 46 -32.84 6.70 -9.26
C ALA A 46 -33.51 7.99 -9.75
N ASN A 47 -33.03 9.17 -9.36
CA ASN A 47 -33.74 10.43 -9.59
C ASN A 47 -33.18 11.26 -10.75
N LYS A 48 -31.86 11.35 -10.94
CA LYS A 48 -31.26 12.12 -12.04
C LYS A 48 -30.19 11.38 -12.84
N GLY A 49 -30.11 10.05 -12.69
CA GLY A 49 -29.25 9.23 -13.55
C GLY A 49 -27.77 9.65 -13.46
N GLY A 50 -27.10 9.71 -14.61
CA GLY A 50 -25.70 10.12 -14.71
C GLY A 50 -25.41 11.54 -14.21
N SER A 51 -26.39 12.45 -14.16
CA SER A 51 -26.15 13.79 -13.62
C SER A 51 -25.86 13.80 -12.12
N ASP A 52 -26.42 12.85 -11.35
CA ASP A 52 -26.09 12.70 -9.93
C ASP A 52 -24.66 12.15 -9.75
N LEU A 53 -24.18 11.38 -10.72
CA LEU A 53 -22.82 10.85 -10.78
C LEU A 53 -21.79 11.95 -11.04
N GLU A 54 -22.05 12.80 -12.04
CA GLU A 54 -21.20 13.94 -12.36
C GLU A 54 -21.17 14.96 -11.22
N ALA A 55 -22.34 15.26 -10.62
CA ALA A 55 -22.42 16.12 -9.45
C ALA A 55 -21.60 15.56 -8.27
N ARG A 56 -21.61 14.23 -8.09
CA ARG A 56 -20.78 13.55 -7.09
C ARG A 56 -19.28 13.70 -7.40
N MET A 57 -18.84 13.53 -8.64
CA MET A 57 -17.44 13.70 -9.06
C MET A 57 -16.95 15.14 -8.83
N HIS A 58 -17.80 16.13 -9.06
CA HIS A 58 -17.46 17.52 -8.87
C HIS A 58 -17.57 18.03 -7.44
N SER A 59 -18.15 17.23 -6.53
CA SER A 59 -18.28 17.55 -5.12
C SER A 59 -16.91 17.75 -4.45
N ALA A 60 -16.83 18.75 -3.56
CA ALA A 60 -15.63 19.02 -2.77
C ALA A 60 -15.13 17.77 -2.04
N LYS A 61 -16.04 16.94 -1.51
CA LYS A 61 -15.69 15.69 -0.81
C LYS A 61 -14.96 14.69 -1.72
N HIS A 62 -15.43 14.52 -2.96
CA HIS A 62 -14.79 13.62 -3.93
C HIS A 62 -13.42 14.16 -4.33
N LYS A 63 -13.32 15.46 -4.60
CA LYS A 63 -12.04 16.10 -4.95
C LYS A 63 -11.00 15.98 -3.82
N THR A 64 -11.39 16.19 -2.57
CA THR A 64 -10.50 16.05 -1.41
C THR A 64 -10.06 14.60 -1.19
N ALA A 65 -10.97 13.63 -1.35
CA ALA A 65 -10.63 12.21 -1.24
C ALA A 65 -9.75 11.73 -2.41
N ALA A 66 -10.05 12.15 -3.64
CA ALA A 66 -9.25 11.87 -4.83
C ALA A 66 -7.82 12.45 -4.74
N ARG A 67 -7.66 13.56 -4.01
CA ARG A 67 -6.34 14.16 -3.70
C ARG A 67 -5.57 13.42 -2.62
N GLY A 68 -6.16 12.41 -1.96
CA GLY A 68 -5.50 11.63 -0.91
C GLY A 68 -5.26 12.39 0.39
N GLU A 69 -5.90 13.56 0.60
CA GLU A 69 -5.68 14.40 1.79
C GLU A 69 -6.18 13.75 3.11
N SER A 70 -7.04 12.74 3.02
CA SER A 70 -7.70 12.10 4.18
C SER A 70 -6.76 11.30 5.10
N SER A 71 -5.52 11.01 4.71
CA SER A 71 -4.55 10.32 5.62
C SER A 71 -3.14 10.92 5.67
N SER A 72 -2.88 12.02 4.95
CA SER A 72 -1.54 12.61 4.86
C SER A 72 -0.99 13.10 6.22
N SER A 73 -1.87 13.52 7.13
CA SER A 73 -1.47 13.97 8.47
C SER A 73 -0.82 12.86 9.30
N LYS A 74 -1.21 11.59 9.10
CA LYS A 74 -0.57 10.45 9.80
C LYS A 74 0.79 10.09 9.20
N VAL A 75 0.93 10.26 7.89
CA VAL A 75 2.17 9.93 7.18
C VAL A 75 3.29 10.93 7.51
N ARG A 76 2.96 12.23 7.63
CA ARG A 76 3.93 13.27 8.01
C ARG A 76 4.64 13.02 9.33
N ASN A 77 3.98 12.38 10.29
CA ASN A 77 4.59 12.06 11.59
C ASN A 77 5.73 11.02 11.50
N PHE A 78 5.79 10.24 10.42
CA PHE A 78 6.90 9.30 10.19
C PHE A 78 8.10 9.95 9.50
N PHE A 79 7.89 11.10 8.85
CA PHE A 79 8.97 11.85 8.21
C PHE A 79 9.52 12.86 9.21
N VAL A 80 10.61 12.49 9.89
CA VAL A 80 11.46 13.50 10.52
C VAL A 80 12.01 14.36 9.39
N ILE A 81 11.71 15.66 9.39
CA ILE A 81 12.36 16.61 8.49
C ILE A 81 13.83 16.65 8.91
N LYS A 82 14.68 15.95 8.17
CA LYS A 82 16.11 15.99 8.38
C LYS A 82 16.66 17.25 7.71
N ALA A 83 17.48 18.00 8.44
CA ALA A 83 18.17 19.17 7.89
C ALA A 83 19.20 18.78 6.82
N ASP A 84 19.69 17.54 6.87
CA ASP A 84 20.68 17.01 5.94
C ASP A 84 20.00 16.34 4.73
N THR A 85 20.20 16.95 3.56
CA THR A 85 19.70 16.48 2.27
C THR A 85 20.35 15.16 1.85
N PHE A 86 21.61 14.90 2.22
CA PHE A 86 22.31 13.65 1.90
C PHE A 86 21.74 12.48 2.70
N VAL A 87 21.48 12.67 4.00
CA VAL A 87 20.87 11.64 4.84
C VAL A 87 19.47 11.29 4.33
N THR A 88 18.70 12.31 3.94
CA THR A 88 17.36 12.11 3.37
C THR A 88 17.43 11.33 2.05
N ALA A 89 18.37 11.67 1.16
CA ALA A 89 18.58 10.97 -0.10
C ALA A 89 19.05 9.52 0.12
N ALA A 90 19.94 9.29 1.07
CA ALA A 90 20.42 7.96 1.45
C ALA A 90 19.29 7.06 1.94
N GLU A 91 18.41 7.58 2.80
CA GLU A 91 17.24 6.85 3.28
C GLU A 91 16.25 6.54 2.17
N GLY A 92 15.90 7.56 1.36
CA GLY A 92 15.00 7.38 0.23
C GLY A 92 15.51 6.34 -0.77
N THR A 93 16.82 6.36 -1.05
CA THR A 93 17.45 5.38 -1.93
C THR A 93 17.43 3.97 -1.33
N SER A 94 17.65 3.86 -0.01
CA SER A 94 17.61 2.58 0.70
C SER A 94 16.19 1.97 0.67
N VAL A 95 15.16 2.78 0.92
CA VAL A 95 13.75 2.35 0.85
C VAL A 95 13.38 1.93 -0.58
N PHE A 96 13.77 2.72 -1.57
CA PHE A 96 13.53 2.39 -2.99
C PHE A 96 14.17 1.06 -3.36
N HIS A 97 15.42 0.84 -2.93
CA HIS A 97 16.15 -0.41 -3.17
C HIS A 97 15.43 -1.63 -2.56
N ILE A 98 14.97 -1.52 -1.31
CA ILE A 98 14.20 -2.57 -0.64
C ILE A 98 12.90 -2.86 -1.39
N VAL A 99 12.14 -1.84 -1.81
CA VAL A 99 10.91 -2.04 -2.57
C VAL A 99 11.19 -2.72 -3.92
N LYS A 100 12.27 -2.33 -4.60
CA LYS A 100 12.60 -2.85 -5.93
C LYS A 100 13.11 -4.29 -5.90
N HIS A 101 13.89 -4.67 -4.89
CA HIS A 101 14.52 -5.99 -4.82
C HIS A 101 13.91 -6.95 -3.80
N HIS A 102 13.01 -6.46 -2.93
CA HIS A 102 12.60 -7.11 -1.69
C HIS A 102 13.82 -7.52 -0.82
N ASN A 103 13.56 -8.17 0.31
CA ASN A 103 14.63 -8.82 1.09
C ASN A 103 14.97 -10.18 0.45
N SER A 104 15.66 -10.15 -0.68
CA SER A 104 16.14 -11.33 -1.41
C SER A 104 17.65 -11.39 -1.44
N TYR A 105 18.24 -12.59 -1.61
CA TYR A 105 19.68 -12.73 -1.79
C TYR A 105 20.20 -11.99 -3.03
N ILE A 106 19.35 -11.81 -4.05
CA ILE A 106 19.66 -11.06 -5.28
C ILE A 106 19.86 -9.56 -4.98
N SER A 107 19.19 -9.02 -3.96
CA SER A 107 19.39 -7.63 -3.56
C SER A 107 20.85 -7.32 -3.18
N MET A 108 21.58 -8.32 -2.68
CA MET A 108 22.95 -8.13 -2.21
C MET A 108 23.97 -7.85 -3.33
N ASP A 109 23.66 -8.26 -4.56
CA ASP A 109 24.50 -7.95 -5.73
C ASP A 109 24.62 -6.43 -5.96
N CYS A 110 23.60 -5.67 -5.57
CA CYS A 110 23.59 -4.21 -5.65
C CYS A 110 23.72 -3.51 -4.29
N THR A 111 23.37 -4.14 -3.16
CA THR A 111 23.44 -3.54 -1.81
C THR A 111 24.87 -3.10 -1.45
N SER A 112 25.89 -3.93 -1.70
CA SER A 112 27.28 -3.57 -1.36
C SER A 112 27.76 -2.32 -2.10
N GLY A 113 27.41 -2.19 -3.38
CA GLY A 113 27.67 -0.99 -4.19
C GLY A 113 26.84 0.22 -3.76
N LEU A 114 25.59 -0.01 -3.32
CA LEU A 114 24.73 1.04 -2.81
C LEU A 114 25.29 1.63 -1.50
N LEU A 115 25.72 0.79 -0.56
CA LEU A 115 26.27 1.21 0.73
C LEU A 115 27.46 2.17 0.57
N ARG A 116 28.36 1.90 -0.39
CA ARG A 116 29.49 2.79 -0.72
C ARG A 116 29.07 4.16 -1.25
N LYS A 117 27.89 4.26 -1.89
CA LYS A 117 27.36 5.52 -2.43
C LYS A 117 26.61 6.32 -1.38
N ILE A 118 25.84 5.66 -0.52
CA ILE A 118 25.04 6.33 0.50
C ILE A 118 25.84 6.66 1.78
N LEU A 119 26.97 5.99 2.01
CA LEU A 119 27.92 6.23 3.10
C LEU A 119 29.35 6.40 2.55
N PRO A 120 29.64 7.49 1.81
CA PRO A 120 30.91 7.64 1.08
C PRO A 120 32.13 7.78 2.00
N ASP A 121 31.94 8.27 3.21
CA ASP A 121 32.94 8.48 4.25
C ASP A 121 33.20 7.24 5.12
N SER A 122 32.34 6.22 5.03
CA SER A 122 32.45 5.01 5.85
C SER A 122 33.47 4.04 5.29
N VAL A 123 34.63 3.95 5.95
CA VAL A 123 35.65 2.92 5.66
C VAL A 123 35.05 1.51 5.70
N THR A 124 34.13 1.25 6.63
CA THR A 124 33.45 -0.03 6.75
C THR A 124 32.57 -0.31 5.54
N ALA A 125 31.79 0.67 5.07
CA ALA A 125 30.94 0.50 3.89
C ALA A 125 31.74 0.14 2.63
N HIS A 126 32.95 0.70 2.50
CA HIS A 126 33.87 0.37 1.40
C HIS A 126 34.45 -1.04 1.46
N LYS A 127 34.56 -1.62 2.65
CA LYS A 127 35.02 -2.99 2.85
C LYS A 127 33.93 -4.05 2.68
N ILE A 128 32.65 -3.65 2.67
CA ILE A 128 31.54 -4.58 2.41
C ILE A 128 31.58 -4.96 0.93
N SER A 129 32.06 -6.17 0.66
CA SER A 129 32.08 -6.80 -0.65
C SER A 129 31.10 -7.97 -0.78
N SER A 130 30.32 -8.25 0.28
CA SER A 130 29.48 -9.44 0.38
C SER A 130 28.59 -9.60 -0.85
N ALA A 131 28.89 -10.63 -1.63
CA ALA A 131 28.11 -11.00 -2.81
C ALA A 131 26.90 -11.87 -2.43
N ARG A 132 26.03 -12.14 -3.40
CA ARG A 132 24.87 -13.03 -3.20
C ARG A 132 25.26 -14.39 -2.58
N ILE A 133 26.30 -15.04 -3.09
CA ILE A 133 26.72 -16.38 -2.63
C ILE A 133 27.22 -16.34 -1.18
N GLU A 134 28.09 -15.37 -0.85
CA GLU A 134 28.61 -15.22 0.52
C GLU A 134 27.47 -14.97 1.50
N THR A 135 26.51 -14.11 1.11
CA THR A 135 25.32 -13.84 1.93
C THR A 135 24.49 -15.11 2.14
N GLU A 136 24.22 -15.87 1.08
CA GLU A 136 23.47 -17.11 1.14
C GLU A 136 24.13 -18.13 2.07
N VAL A 137 25.45 -18.30 1.97
CA VAL A 137 26.21 -19.20 2.84
C VAL A 137 26.13 -18.75 4.30
N ILE A 138 26.32 -17.45 4.59
CA ILE A 138 26.23 -16.93 5.96
C ILE A 138 24.83 -17.15 6.52
N VAL A 139 23.78 -16.86 5.75
CA VAL A 139 22.41 -17.02 6.20
C VAL A 139 22.10 -18.49 6.48
N ASN A 140 22.41 -19.39 5.55
CA ASN A 140 22.03 -20.80 5.66
C ASN A 140 22.93 -21.58 6.63
N ALA A 141 24.24 -21.30 6.64
CA ALA A 141 25.21 -22.07 7.43
C ALA A 141 25.42 -21.51 8.84
N VAL A 142 25.05 -20.26 9.11
CA VAL A 142 25.26 -19.62 10.42
C VAL A 142 23.94 -19.17 11.02
N ILE A 143 23.24 -18.26 10.35
CA ILE A 143 22.06 -17.59 10.92
C ILE A 143 20.90 -18.58 11.11
N ALA A 144 20.64 -19.44 10.13
CA ALA A 144 19.58 -20.43 10.19
C ALA A 144 19.83 -21.45 11.32
N LEU A 145 21.05 -21.97 11.44
CA LEU A 145 21.41 -22.90 12.51
C LEU A 145 21.25 -22.26 13.90
N HIS A 146 21.72 -21.03 14.06
CA HIS A 146 21.55 -20.29 15.30
C HIS A 146 20.08 -20.03 15.63
N SER A 147 19.27 -19.66 14.63
CA SER A 147 17.83 -19.42 14.81
C SER A 147 17.09 -20.68 15.28
N VAL A 148 17.44 -21.84 14.73
CA VAL A 148 16.89 -23.13 15.20
C VAL A 148 17.34 -23.41 16.64
N ALA A 149 18.62 -23.22 16.96
CA ALA A 149 19.13 -23.46 18.30
C ALA A 149 18.42 -22.59 19.36
N VAL A 150 18.28 -21.29 19.09
CA VAL A 150 17.55 -20.36 19.97
C VAL A 150 16.07 -20.74 20.09
N GLY A 151 15.45 -21.16 18.98
CA GLY A 151 14.07 -21.65 18.99
C GLY A 151 13.90 -22.89 19.87
N LEU A 152 14.83 -23.83 19.81
CA LEU A 152 14.82 -25.04 20.64
C LEU A 152 15.03 -24.72 22.12
N GLU A 153 16.00 -23.85 22.45
CA GLU A 153 16.25 -23.41 23.83
C GLU A 153 15.01 -22.74 24.44
N ALA A 154 14.31 -21.90 23.66
CA ALA A 154 13.07 -21.29 24.10
C ALA A 154 11.95 -22.32 24.36
N LEU A 155 11.95 -23.45 23.63
CA LEU A 155 10.98 -24.53 23.79
C LEU A 155 11.29 -25.42 25.01
N GLU A 156 12.54 -25.54 25.46
CA GLU A 156 12.89 -26.33 26.65
C GLU A 156 12.19 -25.83 27.92
N GLN A 157 11.87 -24.53 27.98
CA GLN A 157 11.16 -23.92 29.10
C GLN A 157 9.64 -24.09 29.02
N ILE A 158 9.13 -24.68 27.93
CA ILE A 158 7.69 -24.80 27.66
C ILE A 158 7.23 -26.25 27.90
N PRO A 159 6.40 -26.51 28.94
CA PRO A 159 6.02 -27.87 29.32
C PRO A 159 5.06 -28.56 28.33
N TYR A 160 4.34 -27.78 27.50
CA TYR A 160 3.42 -28.31 26.49
C TYR A 160 3.41 -27.42 25.25
N CYS A 161 3.53 -28.01 24.06
CA CYS A 161 3.36 -27.31 22.79
C CYS A 161 2.23 -27.96 21.97
N GLY A 162 1.34 -27.13 21.43
CA GLY A 162 0.29 -27.57 20.52
C GLY A 162 0.78 -27.54 19.09
N VAL A 163 0.79 -28.69 18.42
CA VAL A 163 1.06 -28.77 16.97
C VAL A 163 -0.26 -28.75 16.21
N SER A 164 -0.53 -27.67 15.48
CA SER A 164 -1.62 -27.62 14.51
C SER A 164 -1.06 -27.92 13.12
N TRP A 165 -1.61 -28.92 12.45
CA TRP A 165 -1.34 -29.16 11.04
C TRP A 165 -2.35 -28.36 10.22
N SER A 166 -1.85 -27.55 9.29
CA SER A 166 -2.61 -26.81 8.27
C SER A 166 -2.20 -27.27 6.89
#